data_AF-A0A925PIA6-F1
#
_entry.id   AF-A0A925PIA6-F1
#
_cell.length_a   1.000
_cell.length_b   1.000
_cell.length_c   1.000
_cell.angle_alpha   90.00
_cell.angle_beta   90.00
_cell.angle_gamma   90.00
#
_symmetry.space_group_name_H-M   'P 1'
#
loop_
_entity.id
_entity.type
_entity.pdbx_description
1 polymer ?
#
loop_
_entity_poly.entity_id
_entity_poly.type
_entity_poly.pdbx_seq_one_letter_code
_entity_poly.pdbx_strand_id
1 'polypeptide(L)'
;MKEQYVQAIKTIMLQFTPDIGDDASLTTAAEAILDTGLSHIRQFSENPGSEAILTAITKLGNADTYIDKVIAIMSLAFALGTMKIETDVSIRFFDELLYLLFTKDFEELTAMKAMMASMYETADHNSPY
;
A
#
# COMPACT_ATOMS: atom_id res chain seq x y z
N MET A 1 15.36 5.74 9.91
CA MET A 1 14.07 5.93 9.19
C MET A 1 13.81 4.84 8.16
N LYS A 2 14.62 4.65 7.10
CA LYS A 2 14.39 3.57 6.10
C LYS A 2 14.22 2.18 6.74
N GLU A 3 15.16 1.76 7.58
CA GLU A 3 15.12 0.44 8.25
C GLU A 3 13.90 0.26 9.16
N GLN A 4 13.43 1.32 9.81
CA GLN A 4 12.24 1.28 10.66
C GLN A 4 10.96 1.08 9.82
N TYR A 5 10.85 1.77 8.69
CA TYR A 5 9.73 1.59 7.76
C TYR A 5 9.74 0.20 7.13
N VAL A 6 10.89 -0.29 6.69
CA VAL A 6 11.02 -1.65 6.15
C VAL A 6 10.58 -2.68 7.19
N GLN A 7 11.01 -2.54 8.45
CA GLN A 7 10.62 -3.46 9.51
C GLN A 7 9.12 -3.38 9.86
N ALA A 8 8.54 -2.17 9.85
CA ALA A 8 7.11 -1.99 10.07
C ALA A 8 6.28 -2.62 8.94
N ILE A 9 6.67 -2.40 7.68
CA ILE A 9 6.03 -3.01 6.51
C ILE A 9 6.11 -4.54 6.58
N LYS A 10 7.28 -5.12 6.90
CA LYS A 10 7.45 -6.56 7.10
C LYS A 10 6.51 -7.11 8.17
N THR A 11 6.38 -6.40 9.30
CA THR A 11 5.51 -6.80 10.40
C THR A 11 4.04 -6.84 9.98
N ILE A 12 3.60 -5.81 9.25
CA ILE A 12 2.24 -5.75 8.69
C ILE A 12 2.02 -6.90 7.71
N MET A 13 2.94 -7.14 6.78
CA MET A 13 2.83 -8.24 5.81
C MET A 13 2.73 -9.61 6.49
N LEU A 14 3.56 -9.88 7.51
CA LEU A 14 3.53 -11.14 8.26
C LEU A 14 2.24 -11.35 9.06
N GLN A 15 1.63 -10.28 9.56
CA GLN A 15 0.39 -10.35 10.33
C GLN A 15 -0.80 -10.80 9.47
N PHE A 16 -0.85 -10.39 8.21
CA PHE A 16 -1.98 -10.62 7.31
C PHE A 16 -1.69 -11.62 6.20
N THR A 17 -0.43 -11.99 6.00
CA THR A 17 0.00 -13.04 5.08
C THR A 17 1.22 -13.77 5.66
N PRO A 18 0.99 -14.71 6.59
CA PRO A 18 2.09 -15.39 7.31
C PRO A 18 3.01 -16.21 6.41
N ASP A 19 2.48 -16.68 5.27
CA ASP A 19 3.19 -17.53 4.31
C ASP A 19 3.77 -16.74 3.12
N ILE A 20 3.95 -15.41 3.24
CA ILE A 20 4.27 -14.51 2.11
C ILE A 20 5.72 -14.61 1.58
N GLY A 21 6.41 -15.72 1.87
CA GLY A 21 7.78 -16.00 1.41
C GLY A 21 8.80 -16.03 2.56
N ASP A 22 10.07 -16.25 2.21
CA ASP A 22 11.18 -16.20 3.16
C ASP A 22 11.54 -14.76 3.57
N ASP A 23 12.39 -14.60 4.58
CA ASP A 23 12.76 -13.28 5.12
C ASP A 23 13.41 -12.36 4.06
N ALA A 24 14.13 -12.94 3.09
CA ALA A 24 14.75 -12.20 2.00
C ALA A 24 13.69 -11.66 1.02
N SER A 25 12.69 -12.48 0.68
CA SER A 25 11.56 -12.11 -0.17
C SER A 25 10.71 -11.02 0.49
N LEU A 26 10.43 -11.18 1.79
CA LEU A 26 9.73 -10.20 2.62
C LEU A 26 10.46 -8.86 2.68
N THR A 27 11.78 -8.90 2.86
CA THR A 27 12.60 -7.67 2.89
C THR A 27 12.57 -6.98 1.53
N THR A 28 12.70 -7.73 0.44
CA THR A 28 12.61 -7.20 -0.93
C THR A 28 11.26 -6.55 -1.20
N ALA A 29 10.16 -7.21 -0.82
CA ALA A 29 8.82 -6.67 -0.97
C ALA A 29 8.61 -5.40 -0.14
N ALA A 30 9.09 -5.38 1.10
CA ALA A 30 8.99 -4.21 1.97
C ALA A 30 9.77 -3.01 1.44
N GLU A 31 10.97 -3.23 0.88
CA GLU A 31 11.73 -2.18 0.21
C GLU A 31 11.03 -1.69 -1.06
N ALA A 32 10.47 -2.59 -1.87
CA ALA A 32 9.70 -2.23 -3.05
C ALA A 32 8.47 -1.38 -2.72
N ILE A 33 7.76 -1.71 -1.62
CA ILE A 33 6.63 -0.93 -1.12
C ILE A 33 7.08 0.48 -0.75
N LEU A 34 8.17 0.60 0.00
CA LEU A 34 8.69 1.89 0.44
C LEU A 34 9.14 2.76 -0.75
N ASP A 35 9.92 2.19 -1.66
CA ASP A 35 10.45 2.92 -2.82
C ASP A 35 9.32 3.35 -3.77
N THR A 36 8.35 2.46 -4.03
CA THR A 36 7.18 2.76 -4.85
C THR A 36 6.27 3.80 -4.18
N GLY A 37 6.04 3.68 -2.88
CA GLY A 37 5.28 4.64 -2.10
C GLY A 37 5.91 6.05 -2.11
N LEU A 38 7.24 6.14 -1.94
CA LEU A 38 7.97 7.41 -2.08
C LEU A 38 7.89 8.00 -3.49
N SER A 39 7.92 7.15 -4.52
CA SER A 39 7.70 7.58 -5.91
C SER A 39 6.31 8.18 -6.10
N HIS A 40 5.27 7.56 -5.54
CA HIS A 40 3.91 8.10 -5.57
C HIS A 40 3.80 9.43 -4.83
N ILE A 41 4.41 9.56 -3.64
CA ILE A 41 4.43 10.84 -2.89
C ILE A 41 5.01 11.96 -3.76
N ARG A 42 6.13 11.71 -4.46
CA ARG A 42 6.74 12.69 -5.37
C ARG A 42 5.78 13.05 -6.51
N GLN A 43 5.20 12.05 -7.17
CA GLN A 43 4.25 12.26 -8.27
C GLN A 43 3.01 13.06 -7.84
N PHE A 44 2.44 12.75 -6.68
CA PHE A 44 1.27 13.46 -6.15
C PHE A 44 1.63 14.88 -5.67
N SER A 45 2.87 15.09 -5.20
CA SER A 45 3.35 16.44 -4.87
C SER A 45 3.55 17.32 -6.10
N GLU A 46 4.01 16.73 -7.21
CA GLU A 46 4.19 17.42 -8.49
C GLU A 46 2.86 17.67 -9.22
N ASN A 47 1.88 16.79 -9.04
CA ASN A 47 0.55 16.89 -9.62
C ASN A 47 -0.53 16.51 -8.59
N PRO A 48 -0.91 17.44 -7.69
CA PRO A 48 -1.91 17.19 -6.65
C PRO A 48 -3.31 17.19 -7.26
N GLY A 49 -3.70 16.05 -7.82
CA GLY A 49 -5.00 15.86 -8.45
C GLY A 49 -5.44 14.41 -8.43
N SER A 50 -6.76 14.20 -8.46
CA SER A 50 -7.38 12.88 -8.50
C SER A 50 -6.94 12.05 -9.71
N GLU A 51 -6.53 12.68 -10.82
CA GLU A 51 -5.98 11.99 -11.99
C GLU A 51 -4.64 11.28 -11.73
N ALA A 52 -3.77 11.86 -10.90
CA ALA A 52 -2.49 11.22 -10.56
C ALA A 52 -2.73 9.96 -9.73
N ILE A 53 -3.67 10.04 -8.78
CA ILE A 53 -4.11 8.90 -7.96
C ILE A 53 -4.76 7.84 -8.85
N LEU A 54 -5.68 8.22 -9.75
CA LEU A 54 -6.31 7.31 -10.71
C LEU A 54 -5.29 6.63 -11.66
N THR A 55 -4.26 7.36 -12.08
CA THR A 55 -3.19 6.81 -12.93
C THR A 55 -2.34 5.82 -12.15
N ALA A 56 -2.03 6.10 -10.88
CA ALA A 56 -1.37 5.14 -10.00
C ALA A 56 -2.24 3.89 -9.87
N ILE A 57 -3.51 4.04 -9.49
CA ILE A 57 -4.51 2.96 -9.39
C ILE A 57 -4.56 2.09 -10.66
N THR A 58 -4.63 2.71 -11.83
CA THR A 58 -4.70 1.99 -13.11
C THR A 58 -3.43 1.17 -13.36
N LYS A 59 -2.25 1.69 -12.98
CA LYS A 59 -0.99 0.94 -13.08
C LYS A 59 -0.94 -0.22 -12.09
N LEU A 60 -1.47 -0.03 -10.88
CA LEU A 60 -1.57 -1.08 -9.86
C LEU A 60 -2.50 -2.21 -10.31
N GLY A 61 -3.57 -1.89 -11.05
CA GLY A 61 -4.50 -2.83 -11.70
C GLY A 61 -3.86 -3.87 -12.62
N ASN A 62 -2.63 -3.63 -13.09
CA ASN A 62 -1.88 -4.53 -13.98
C ASN A 62 -0.91 -5.46 -13.22
N ALA A 63 -1.01 -5.55 -11.90
CA ALA A 63 -0.18 -6.45 -11.11
C ALA A 63 -0.50 -7.93 -11.44
N ASP A 64 0.51 -8.66 -11.92
CA ASP A 64 0.36 -10.02 -12.46
C ASP A 64 0.28 -11.09 -11.35
N THR A 65 1.05 -10.93 -10.27
CA THR A 65 1.07 -11.89 -9.16
C THR A 65 0.35 -11.37 -7.91
N TYR A 66 -0.03 -12.28 -7.01
CA TYR A 66 -0.60 -11.90 -5.71
C TYR A 66 0.33 -10.96 -4.93
N ILE A 67 1.64 -11.21 -4.95
CA ILE A 67 2.64 -10.38 -4.28
C ILE A 67 2.71 -8.99 -4.91
N ASP A 68 2.68 -8.90 -6.24
CA ASP A 68 2.69 -7.61 -6.93
C ASP A 68 1.46 -6.78 -6.56
N LYS A 69 0.29 -7.43 -6.39
CA LYS A 69 -0.94 -6.78 -5.94
C LYS A 69 -0.83 -6.27 -4.50
N VAL A 70 -0.24 -7.07 -3.60
CA VAL A 70 0.02 -6.66 -2.21
C VAL A 70 0.99 -5.47 -2.17
N ILE A 71 2.10 -5.54 -2.90
CA ILE A 71 3.08 -4.45 -3.01
C ILE A 71 2.38 -3.18 -3.51
N ALA A 72 1.56 -3.33 -4.55
CA ALA A 72 0.83 -2.24 -5.16
C ALA A 72 -0.10 -1.51 -4.16
N ILE A 73 -0.98 -2.25 -3.48
CA ILE A 73 -1.92 -1.64 -2.53
C ILE A 73 -1.22 -1.02 -1.31
N MET A 74 -0.17 -1.69 -0.80
CA MET A 74 0.57 -1.20 0.36
C MET A 74 1.38 0.06 0.04
N SER A 75 1.93 0.15 -1.18
CA SER A 75 2.64 1.35 -1.66
C SER A 75 1.71 2.56 -1.71
N LEU A 76 0.48 2.36 -2.17
CA LEU A 76 -0.52 3.43 -2.23
C LEU A 76 -0.99 3.83 -0.83
N ALA A 77 -1.26 2.86 0.05
CA ALA A 77 -1.61 3.13 1.46
C ALA A 77 -0.53 3.94 2.18
N PHE A 78 0.74 3.58 1.99
CA PHE A 78 1.88 4.34 2.52
C PHE A 78 1.90 5.78 1.98
N ALA A 79 1.73 5.95 0.66
CA ALA A 79 1.77 7.27 0.04
C ALA A 79 0.66 8.19 0.56
N LEU A 80 -0.58 7.69 0.61
CA LEU A 80 -1.72 8.46 1.08
C LEU A 80 -1.63 8.82 2.58
N GLY A 81 -1.17 7.87 3.41
CA GLY A 81 -0.93 8.11 4.84
C GLY A 81 0.16 9.16 5.07
N THR A 82 1.28 9.06 4.34
CA THR A 82 2.38 10.03 4.44
C THR A 82 1.93 11.45 4.06
N MET A 83 1.02 11.56 3.08
CA MET A 83 0.48 12.83 2.59
C MET A 83 -0.71 13.36 3.39
N LYS A 84 -1.20 12.62 4.39
CA LYS A 84 -2.37 12.98 5.21
C LYS A 84 -3.63 13.26 4.38
N ILE A 85 -3.83 12.50 3.29
CA ILE A 85 -5.07 12.56 2.51
C ILE A 85 -6.19 12.02 3.39
N GLU A 86 -7.33 12.74 3.49
CA GLU A 86 -8.45 12.33 4.34
C GLU A 86 -8.84 10.86 4.11
N THR A 87 -8.98 10.14 5.21
CA THR A 87 -9.25 8.70 5.26
C THR A 87 -10.54 8.33 4.55
N ASP A 88 -11.59 9.16 4.61
CA ASP A 88 -12.89 8.86 3.98
C ASP A 88 -12.83 8.81 2.44
N VAL A 89 -12.04 9.71 1.84
CA VAL A 89 -11.77 9.67 0.39
C VAL A 89 -10.94 8.43 0.07
N SER A 90 -9.91 8.18 0.87
CA SER A 90 -9.01 7.04 0.70
C SER A 90 -9.73 5.70 0.80
N ILE A 91 -10.65 5.51 1.76
CA ILE A 91 -11.38 4.26 2.02
C ILE A 91 -12.26 3.86 0.82
N ARG A 92 -13.03 4.79 0.25
CA ARG A 92 -13.86 4.49 -0.93
C ARG A 92 -13.01 4.13 -2.15
N PHE A 93 -11.91 4.84 -2.34
CA PHE A 93 -10.95 4.53 -3.40
C PHE A 93 -10.29 3.16 -3.21
N PHE A 94 -9.95 2.81 -1.97
CA PHE A 94 -9.37 1.51 -1.64
C PHE A 94 -10.33 0.35 -1.84
N ASP A 95 -11.62 0.53 -1.51
CA ASP A 95 -12.62 -0.51 -1.71
C ASP A 95 -12.82 -0.88 -3.19
N GLU A 96 -12.81 0.10 -4.09
CA GLU A 96 -12.89 -0.14 -5.53
C GLU A 96 -11.63 -0.84 -6.06
N LEU A 97 -10.46 -0.41 -5.60
CA LEU A 97 -9.17 -1.01 -5.94
C LEU A 97 -9.05 -2.47 -5.50
N LEU A 98 -9.43 -2.76 -4.26
CA LEU A 98 -9.41 -4.12 -3.73
C LEU A 98 -10.32 -5.03 -4.53
N TYR A 99 -11.50 -4.55 -4.91
CA TYR A 99 -12.43 -5.31 -5.73
C TYR A 99 -11.91 -5.54 -7.16
N LEU A 100 -11.08 -4.64 -7.68
CA LEU A 100 -10.45 -4.78 -8.99
C LEU A 100 -9.26 -5.76 -8.96
N LEU A 101 -8.46 -5.72 -7.89
CA LEU A 101 -7.21 -6.47 -7.76
C LEU A 101 -7.42 -7.89 -7.23
N PHE A 102 -8.32 -8.06 -6.27
CA PHE A 102 -8.53 -9.32 -5.56
C PHE A 102 -9.89 -9.92 -5.93
N THR A 103 -9.97 -11.24 -5.95
CA THR A 103 -11.21 -11.97 -6.19
C THR A 103 -12.24 -11.69 -5.09
N LYS A 104 -13.53 -12.01 -5.33
CA LYS A 104 -14.63 -11.73 -4.39
C LYS A 104 -14.59 -12.52 -3.06
N ASP A 105 -13.47 -13.12 -2.70
CA ASP A 105 -13.36 -13.78 -1.41
C ASP A 105 -13.39 -12.71 -0.31
N PHE A 106 -14.43 -12.80 0.53
CA PHE A 106 -14.71 -11.83 1.56
C PHE A 106 -13.64 -11.83 2.66
N GLU A 107 -13.03 -12.98 2.95
CA GLU A 107 -11.99 -13.09 3.97
C GLU A 107 -10.69 -12.46 3.49
N GLU A 108 -10.31 -12.72 2.23
CA GLU A 108 -9.14 -12.11 1.58
C GLU A 108 -9.28 -10.58 1.52
N LEU A 109 -10.44 -10.08 1.07
CA LEU A 109 -10.72 -8.64 1.03
C LEU A 109 -10.67 -8.01 2.43
N THR A 110 -11.17 -8.69 3.46
CA THR A 110 -11.12 -8.18 4.84
C THR A 110 -9.70 -8.07 5.36
N ALA A 111 -8.87 -9.09 5.12
CA ALA A 111 -7.46 -9.08 5.49
C ALA A 111 -6.70 -7.96 4.75
N MET A 112 -6.95 -7.78 3.45
CA MET A 112 -6.31 -6.71 2.67
C MET A 112 -6.73 -5.31 3.16
N LYS A 113 -8.00 -5.09 3.52
CA LYS A 113 -8.47 -3.83 4.13
C LYS A 113 -7.73 -3.51 5.42
N ALA A 114 -7.60 -4.50 6.30
CA ALA A 114 -6.90 -4.33 7.58
C ALA A 114 -5.40 -4.06 7.39
N MET A 115 -4.77 -4.75 6.44
CA MET A 115 -3.37 -4.55 6.07
C MET A 115 -3.12 -3.12 5.57
N MET A 116 -3.96 -2.62 4.66
CA MET A 116 -3.86 -1.25 4.14
C MET A 116 -4.11 -0.20 5.22
N ALA A 117 -5.12 -0.37 6.06
CA ALA A 117 -5.41 0.55 7.16
C ALA A 117 -4.20 0.66 8.10
N SER A 118 -3.62 -0.48 8.47
CA SER A 118 -2.40 -0.53 9.30
C SER A 118 -1.23 0.20 8.63
N MET A 119 -1.07 0.06 7.31
CA MET A 119 -0.02 0.73 6.55
C MET A 119 -0.22 2.25 6.48
N TYR A 120 -1.46 2.68 6.23
CA TYR A 120 -1.83 4.09 6.22
C TYR A 120 -1.56 4.73 7.58
N GLU A 121 -2.05 4.13 8.67
CA GLU A 121 -1.87 4.65 10.02
C GLU A 121 -0.39 4.70 10.42
N THR A 122 0.38 3.66 10.05
CA THR A 122 1.82 3.63 10.30
C THR A 122 2.53 4.77 9.56
N ALA A 123 2.16 5.01 8.31
CA ALA A 123 2.74 6.09 7.51
C ALA A 123 2.35 7.47 8.04
N ASP A 124 1.09 7.68 8.39
CA ASP A 124 0.58 8.94 8.94
C ASP A 124 1.29 9.32 10.26
N HIS A 125 1.36 8.38 11.22
CA HIS A 125 1.98 8.64 12.53
C HIS A 125 3.49 8.89 12.47
N ASN A 126 4.18 8.32 11.49
CA ASN A 126 5.63 8.45 11.35
C ASN A 126 6.04 9.48 10.29
N SER A 127 5.06 10.09 9.59
CA SER A 127 5.33 11.06 8.53
C SER A 127 6.02 12.30 9.09
N PRO A 128 7.15 12.74 8.51
CA PRO A 128 7.76 14.02 8.85
C PRO A 128 7.06 15.21 8.18
N TYR A 129 6.06 14.95 7.31
CA TYR A 129 5.27 15.96 6.60
C TYR A 129 4.03 16.35 7.41
#